data_AF-A0A7C1BB74-F1
#
_entry.id   AF-A0A7C1BB74-F1
#
_cell.length_a   1.000
_cell.length_b   1.000
_cell.length_c   1.000
_cell.angle_alpha   90.00
_cell.angle_beta   90.00
_cell.angle_gamma   90.00
#
_symmetry.space_group_name_H-M   'P 1'
#
loop_
_entity.id
_entity.type
_entity.pdbx_description
1 polymer ?
#
loop_
_entity_poly.entity_id
_entity_poly.type
_entity_poly.pdbx_seq_one_letter_code
_entity_poly.pdbx_strand_id
1 'polypeptide(L)'
;MHTQKVERVIEVLEKRRLDAAVLRLPENIVFLSGYWPFIGWSTMIIGRERTILLVPESEAEYAREEWRGELDLIEIGDYENATKVSEVLKDMKARNIGMEIN
;
A
#
# COMPACT_ATOMS: atom_id res chain seq x y z
N MET A 1 11.46 1.86 12.26
CA MET A 1 12.06 0.65 11.64
C MET A 1 11.48 0.37 10.25
N HIS A 2 10.15 0.47 10.08
CA HIS A 2 9.43 0.30 8.82
C HIS A 2 9.91 1.19 7.66
N THR A 3 10.24 2.46 7.95
CA THR A 3 10.70 3.45 6.96
C THR A 3 11.90 2.97 6.12
N GLN A 4 12.90 2.35 6.75
CA GLN A 4 14.10 1.85 6.04
C GLN A 4 13.77 0.74 5.04
N LYS A 5 12.72 -0.05 5.29
CA LYS A 5 12.30 -1.11 4.36
C LYS A 5 11.58 -0.50 3.16
N VAL A 6 10.72 0.50 3.39
CA VAL A 6 10.02 1.24 2.33
C VAL A 6 11.02 1.99 1.44
N GLU A 7 12.03 2.64 2.01
CA GLU A 7 13.11 3.31 1.26
C GLU A 7 13.81 2.35 0.29
N ARG A 8 14.11 1.11 0.74
CA ARG A 8 14.69 0.09 -0.15
C ARG A 8 13.76 -0.30 -1.30
N VAL A 9 12.44 -0.33 -1.08
CA VAL A 9 11.48 -0.57 -2.15
C VAL A 9 11.51 0.60 -3.16
N ILE A 10 11.55 1.84 -2.68
CA ILE A 10 11.64 3.04 -3.52
C ILE A 10 12.90 2.99 -4.40
N GLU A 11 14.07 2.65 -3.85
CA GLU A 11 15.29 2.47 -4.64
C GLU A 11 15.14 1.41 -5.75
N VAL A 12 14.39 0.33 -5.46
CA VAL A 12 14.12 -0.73 -6.46
C VAL A 12 13.20 -0.21 -7.55
N LEU A 13 12.19 0.60 -7.22
CA LEU A 13 11.32 1.23 -8.22
C LEU A 13 12.14 2.07 -9.21
N GLU A 14 13.05 2.89 -8.70
CA GLU A 14 13.94 3.71 -9.53
C GLU A 14 14.82 2.86 -10.45
N LYS A 15 15.50 1.85 -9.88
CA LYS A 15 16.37 0.93 -10.64
C LYS A 15 15.60 0.17 -11.72
N ARG A 16 14.31 -0.14 -11.49
CA ARG A 16 13.44 -0.88 -12.42
C ARG A 16 12.61 0.02 -13.34
N ARG A 17 12.72 1.35 -13.23
CA ARG A 17 11.91 2.33 -13.98
C ARG A 17 10.40 2.14 -13.77
N LEU A 18 10.02 1.78 -12.55
CA LEU A 18 8.64 1.69 -12.11
C LEU A 18 8.24 3.01 -11.43
N ASP A 19 6.97 3.36 -11.58
CA ASP A 19 6.38 4.55 -10.95
C ASP A 19 5.81 4.23 -9.57
N ALA A 20 5.26 3.02 -9.43
CA ALA A 20 4.70 2.51 -8.18
C ALA A 20 4.77 0.99 -8.07
N ALA A 21 4.69 0.48 -6.84
CA ALA A 21 4.39 -0.91 -6.51
C ALA A 21 3.06 -1.00 -5.77
N VAL A 22 2.25 -1.99 -6.12
CA VAL A 22 1.00 -2.36 -5.42
C VAL A 22 1.21 -3.69 -4.74
N LEU A 23 1.10 -3.68 -3.41
CA LEU A 23 1.29 -4.84 -2.54
C LEU A 23 -0.04 -5.19 -1.85
N ARG A 24 -0.45 -6.44 -1.98
CA ARG A 24 -1.72 -6.98 -1.43
C ARG A 24 -1.54 -8.24 -0.60
N LEU A 25 -0.37 -8.89 -0.68
CA LEU A 25 -0.06 -10.04 0.16
C LEU A 25 0.07 -9.58 1.63
N PRO A 26 -0.71 -10.16 2.56
CA PRO A 26 -0.66 -9.82 3.98
C PRO A 26 0.75 -9.81 4.56
N GLU A 27 1.59 -10.76 4.15
CA GLU A 27 2.96 -10.92 4.63
C GLU A 27 3.84 -9.71 4.28
N ASN A 28 3.66 -9.16 3.08
CA ASN A 28 4.41 -8.00 2.63
C ASN A 28 3.90 -6.72 3.28
N ILE A 29 2.58 -6.60 3.48
CA ILE A 29 1.98 -5.50 4.23
C ILE A 29 2.50 -5.49 5.66
N VAL A 30 2.50 -6.63 6.37
CA VAL A 30 3.01 -6.75 7.74
C VAL A 30 4.49 -6.42 7.79
N PHE A 31 5.28 -6.99 6.87
CA PHE A 31 6.71 -6.77 6.84
C PHE A 31 7.06 -5.28 6.72
N LEU A 32 6.32 -4.54 5.90
CA LEU A 32 6.56 -3.14 5.62
C LEU A 32 5.90 -2.19 6.61
N SER A 33 4.71 -2.50 7.11
CA SER A 33 3.92 -1.57 7.94
C SER A 33 3.88 -1.92 9.43
N GLY A 34 4.14 -3.18 9.80
CA GLY A 34 3.92 -3.71 11.15
C GLY A 34 2.47 -4.16 11.41
N TYR A 35 1.53 -3.63 10.62
CA TYR A 35 0.12 -3.93 10.72
C TYR A 35 -0.25 -5.28 10.04
N TRP A 36 -1.04 -6.11 10.73
CA TRP A 36 -1.55 -7.39 10.21
C TRP A 36 -2.94 -7.26 9.60
N PRO A 37 -3.09 -7.35 8.26
CA PRO A 37 -4.39 -7.25 7.62
C PRO A 37 -5.16 -8.56 7.77
N PHE A 38 -6.32 -8.50 8.42
CA PHE A 38 -7.09 -9.68 8.80
C PHE A 38 -8.16 -10.03 7.74
N ILE A 39 -8.85 -9.01 7.20
CA ILE A 39 -9.94 -9.17 6.23
C ILE A 39 -9.40 -9.39 4.80
N GLY A 40 -8.13 -9.03 4.54
CA GLY A 40 -7.45 -9.32 3.27
C GLY A 40 -7.64 -8.31 2.14
N TRP A 41 -8.29 -7.17 2.42
CA TRP A 41 -8.48 -6.08 1.44
C TRP A 41 -7.47 -4.94 1.56
N SER A 42 -6.63 -4.98 2.60
CA SER A 42 -5.60 -3.96 2.76
C SER A 42 -4.64 -3.96 1.57
N THR A 43 -4.23 -2.78 1.12
CA THR A 43 -3.33 -2.61 -0.01
C THR A 43 -2.32 -1.53 0.31
N MET A 44 -1.03 -1.83 0.20
CA MET A 44 0.02 -0.81 0.29
C MET A 44 0.45 -0.39 -1.12
N ILE A 45 0.48 0.92 -1.37
CA ILE A 45 0.94 1.50 -2.63
C ILE A 45 2.19 2.32 -2.32
N ILE A 46 3.32 1.90 -2.89
CA ILE A 46 4.60 2.59 -2.74
C ILE A 46 4.91 3.25 -4.08
N GLY A 47 4.81 4.57 -4.14
CA GLY A 47 5.33 5.40 -5.21
C GLY A 47 6.72 5.95 -4.86
N ARG A 48 7.34 6.69 -5.79
CA ARG A 48 8.67 7.27 -5.57
C ARG A 48 8.71 8.38 -4.51
N GLU A 49 7.61 9.13 -4.39
CA GLU A 49 7.52 10.29 -3.48
C GLU A 49 6.47 10.10 -2.38
N ARG A 50 5.59 9.10 -2.52
CA ARG A 50 4.43 8.89 -1.64
C ARG A 50 4.23 7.40 -1.40
N THR A 51 4.03 7.03 -0.14
CA THR A 51 3.64 5.67 0.26
C THR A 51 2.38 5.76 1.09
N ILE A 52 1.37 4.97 0.71
CA ILE A 52 0.07 4.96 1.37
C ILE A 52 -0.38 3.53 1.64
N LEU A 53 -0.93 3.31 2.83
CA LEU A 53 -1.59 2.08 3.22
C LEU A 53 -3.11 2.29 3.18
N LEU A 54 -3.79 1.55 2.31
CA LEU A 54 -5.24 1.49 2.24
C LEU A 54 -5.72 0.35 3.16
N VAL A 55 -6.63 0.66 4.08
CA VAL A 55 -7.07 -0.28 5.13
C VAL A 55 -8.60 -0.32 5.20
N PRO A 56 -9.23 -1.49 5.34
CA PRO A 56 -10.62 -1.60 5.75
C PRO A 56 -10.94 -0.71 6.96
N GLU A 57 -12.03 0.06 6.89
CA GLU A 57 -12.45 0.95 8.00
C GLU A 57 -12.51 0.22 9.36
N SER A 58 -12.97 -1.03 9.37
CA SER A 58 -13.06 -1.89 10.55
C SER A 58 -11.72 -2.25 11.18
N GLU A 59 -10.60 -2.05 10.48
CA GLU A 59 -9.25 -2.35 10.97
C GLU A 59 -8.41 -1.06 11.20
N ALA A 60 -9.01 0.11 11.01
CA ALA A 60 -8.30 1.39 11.00
C ALA A 60 -7.55 1.71 12.29
N GLU A 61 -8.10 1.32 13.45
CA GLU A 61 -7.47 1.56 14.76
C GLU A 61 -6.14 0.80 14.88
N TYR A 62 -6.15 -0.50 14.60
CA TYR A 62 -4.95 -1.35 14.63
C TYR A 62 -3.88 -0.87 13.66
N ALA A 63 -4.28 -0.45 12.46
CA ALA A 63 -3.33 0.07 11.47
C ALA A 63 -2.68 1.38 11.91
N ARG A 64 -3.40 2.29 12.58
CA ARG A 64 -2.85 3.57 13.07
C ARG A 64 -1.90 3.41 14.25
N GLU A 65 -2.05 2.35 15.05
CA GLU A 65 -1.13 2.06 16.16
C GLU A 65 0.27 1.69 15.64
N GLU A 66 0.32 0.84 14.61
CA GLU A 66 1.54 0.26 14.04
C GLU A 66 2.16 1.10 12.91
N TRP A 67 1.34 1.59 11.98
CA TRP A 67 1.79 2.35 10.82
C TRP A 67 1.71 3.85 11.06
N ARG A 68 2.86 4.53 10.93
CA ARG A 68 3.01 5.98 11.14
C ARG A 68 3.02 6.80 9.85
N GLY A 69 2.90 6.16 8.70
CA GLY A 69 2.88 6.83 7.40
C GLY A 69 1.47 7.23 6.98
N GLU A 70 1.32 7.58 5.70
CA GLU A 70 0.02 7.92 5.15
C GLU A 70 -0.90 6.69 5.13
N LEU A 71 -2.16 6.91 5.52
CA LEU A 71 -3.19 5.90 5.63
C LEU A 71 -4.50 6.47 5.12
N ASP A 72 -5.23 5.69 4.34
CA ASP A 72 -6.60 6.01 3.93
C ASP A 72 -7.49 4.77 4.04
N LEU A 73 -8.79 4.99 4.17
CA LEU A 73 -9.75 3.94 4.46
C LEU A 73 -10.39 3.40 3.18
N ILE A 74 -10.65 2.10 3.19
CA ILE A 74 -11.47 1.42 2.22
C ILE A 74 -12.81 1.14 2.90
N GLU A 75 -13.87 1.69 2.32
CA GLU A 75 -15.24 1.42 2.75
C GLU A 75 -15.69 0.05 2.25
N ILE A 76 -16.67 -0.54 2.93
CA ILE A 76 -17.18 -1.90 2.63
C ILE A 76 -17.59 -2.06 1.17
N GLY A 77 -18.16 -1.03 0.55
CA GLY A 77 -18.58 -1.06 -0.86
C GLY A 77 -17.44 -1.05 -1.89
N ASP A 78 -16.21 -0.69 -1.48
CA ASP A 78 -15.06 -0.59 -2.39
C ASP A 78 -14.07 -1.77 -2.26
N TYR A 79 -14.32 -2.71 -1.34
CA TYR A 79 -13.53 -3.93 -1.23
C TYR A 79 -13.46 -4.68 -2.56
N GLU A 80 -14.59 -4.83 -3.25
CA GLU A 80 -14.67 -5.64 -4.47
C GLU A 80 -14.15 -4.95 -5.75
N ASN A 81 -14.08 -3.61 -5.75
CA ASN A 81 -13.88 -2.83 -6.97
C ASN A 81 -12.46 -2.28 -7.12
N ALA A 82 -11.67 -2.28 -6.04
CA ALA A 82 -10.33 -1.68 -6.01
C ALA A 82 -10.31 -0.23 -6.53
N THR A 83 -11.42 0.52 -6.41
CA THR A 83 -11.56 1.87 -6.97
C THR A 83 -10.51 2.78 -6.39
N LYS A 84 -10.36 2.73 -5.05
CA LYS A 84 -9.37 3.50 -4.31
C LYS A 84 -7.94 3.29 -4.78
N VAL A 85 -7.55 2.05 -5.09
CA VAL A 85 -6.22 1.74 -5.62
C VAL A 85 -6.00 2.47 -6.94
N SER A 86 -6.99 2.41 -7.83
CA SER A 86 -6.91 3.09 -9.14
C SER A 86 -6.85 4.62 -9.00
N GLU A 87 -7.57 5.20 -8.03
CA GLU A 87 -7.57 6.63 -7.76
C GLU A 87 -6.20 7.10 -7.26
N VAL A 88 -5.62 6.38 -6.30
CA VAL A 88 -4.28 6.68 -5.78
C VAL A 88 -3.24 6.60 -6.89
N LEU A 89 -3.28 5.57 -7.73
CA LEU A 89 -2.32 5.42 -8.82
C LEU A 89 -2.46 6.54 -9.87
N LYS A 90 -3.69 6.99 -10.16
CA LYS A 90 -3.95 8.14 -11.04
C LYS A 90 -3.45 9.44 -10.44
N ASP A 91 -3.67 9.67 -9.15
CA ASP A 91 -3.17 10.82 -8.40
C ASP A 91 -1.63 10.87 -8.42
N MET A 92 -0.98 9.72 -8.20
CA MET A 92 0.47 9.55 -8.35
C MET A 92 0.97 9.68 -9.80
N LYS A 93 0.07 9.77 -10.78
CA LYS A 93 0.38 9.75 -12.23
C LYS A 93 1.21 8.52 -12.65
N ALA A 94 1.03 7.40 -11.95
CA ALA A 94 1.76 6.17 -12.19
C ALA A 94 1.33 5.52 -13.51
N ARG A 95 2.30 5.10 -14.33
CA ARG A 95 2.08 4.44 -15.63
C ARG A 95 2.70 3.05 -15.67
N ASN A 96 3.90 2.90 -15.10
CA ASN A 96 4.63 1.64 -15.01
C ASN A 96 4.50 1.10 -13.58
N ILE A 97 3.57 0.17 -13.38
CA ILE A 97 3.22 -0.33 -12.05
C ILE A 97 3.73 -1.76 -11.89
N GLY A 98 4.50 -2.01 -10.84
CA GLY A 98 4.77 -3.36 -10.36
C GLY A 98 3.61 -3.83 -9.50
N MET A 99 3.12 -5.05 -9.70
CA MET A 99 2.07 -5.63 -8.88
C MET A 99 2.42 -7.05 -8.49
N GLU A 100 2.11 -7.41 -7.25
CA GLU A 100 2.21 -8.79 -6.80
C GLU A 100 1.26 -9.69 -7.58
N ILE A 101 1.75 -10.88 -7.93
CA ILE A 101 0.98 -11.92 -8.60
C ILE A 101 0.91 -13.08 -7.61
N ASN A 102 -0.30 -13.51 -7.28
CA ASN A 102 -0.54 -14.68 -6.42
C ASN A 102 -0.23 -15.98 -7.17
#